data_AF-A0A1F4F7C8-F1
#
_entry.id   AF-A0A1F4F7C8-F1
#
_cell.length_a   1.000
_cell.length_b   1.000
_cell.length_c   1.000
_cell.angle_alpha   90.00
_cell.angle_beta   90.00
_cell.angle_gamma   90.00
#
_symmetry.space_group_name_H-M   'P 1'
#
loop_
_entity.id
_entity.type
_entity.pdbx_description
1 polymer ?
#
loop_
_entity_poly.entity_id
_entity_poly.type
_entity_poly.pdbx_seq_one_letter_code
_entity_poly.pdbx_strand_id
1 'polypeptide(L)'
;MAATARIPVQVTPEEKAKIARRAKAVGLTVGEFARRAMASFDAEESASRDMERLLERVKASTARASKAIDEALRFVAESQQRIERLEAAGTARNAA
;
A
#
# COMPACT_ATOMS: atom_id res chain seq x y z
N MET A 1 -23.89 38.70 21.15
CA MET A 1 -22.77 37.89 20.58
C MET A 1 -23.25 37.28 19.27
N ALA A 2 -22.46 37.37 18.19
CA ALA A 2 -22.86 36.80 16.90
C ALA A 2 -22.63 35.28 16.88
N ALA A 3 -23.64 34.51 16.48
CA ALA A 3 -23.62 33.04 16.49
C ALA A 3 -22.71 32.42 15.41
N THR A 4 -22.11 33.22 14.52
CA THR A 4 -21.32 32.74 13.37
C THR A 4 -20.12 33.63 13.09
N ALA A 5 -19.00 33.02 12.68
CA ALA A 5 -17.79 33.69 12.20
C ALA A 5 -17.48 33.33 10.74
N ARG A 6 -16.69 34.16 10.05
CA ARG A 6 -16.26 33.94 8.66
C ARG A 6 -14.79 33.51 8.62
N ILE A 7 -14.46 32.58 7.74
CA ILE A 7 -13.09 32.14 7.45
C ILE A 7 -12.80 32.48 5.98
N PRO A 8 -12.12 33.61 5.68
CA PRO A 8 -11.70 33.92 4.31
C PRO A 8 -10.49 33.06 3.93
N VAL A 9 -10.57 32.35 2.80
CA VAL A 9 -9.49 31.51 2.27
C VAL A 9 -9.12 32.01 0.88
N GLN A 10 -7.83 32.27 0.67
CA GLN A 10 -7.29 32.61 -0.65
C GLN A 10 -6.96 31.32 -1.39
N VAL A 11 -7.40 31.23 -2.65
CA VAL A 11 -7.19 30.08 -3.54
C VAL A 11 -6.95 30.60 -4.95
N THR A 12 -6.31 29.81 -5.81
CA THR A 12 -6.20 30.16 -7.22
C THR A 12 -7.57 30.05 -7.93
N PRO A 13 -7.75 30.68 -9.11
CA PRO A 13 -8.97 30.52 -9.90
C PRO A 13 -9.29 29.05 -10.24
N GLU A 14 -8.26 28.24 -10.53
CA GLU A 14 -8.39 26.82 -10.88
C GLU A 14 -8.86 26.00 -9.67
N GLU A 15 -8.29 26.26 -8.50
CA GLU A 15 -8.68 25.64 -7.24
C GLU A 15 -10.13 25.97 -6.89
N LYS A 16 -10.51 27.25 -7.02
CA LYS A 16 -11.90 27.69 -6.80
C LYS A 16 -12.87 26.95 -7.71
N ALA A 17 -12.54 26.81 -9.01
CA ALA A 17 -13.35 26.08 -9.96
C ALA A 17 -13.44 24.58 -9.61
N LYS A 18 -12.34 23.96 -9.19
CA LYS A 18 -12.29 22.55 -8.77
C LYS A 18 -13.15 22.31 -7.54
N ILE A 19 -13.08 23.18 -6.52
CA ILE A 19 -13.89 23.08 -5.31
C ILE A 19 -15.38 23.25 -5.65
N ALA A 20 -15.73 24.23 -6.48
CA ALA A 20 -17.12 24.46 -6.91
C ALA A 20 -17.70 23.24 -7.64
N ARG A 21 -16.93 22.62 -8.55
CA ARG A 21 -17.36 21.38 -9.23
C ARG A 21 -17.60 20.23 -8.24
N ARG A 22 -16.71 20.04 -7.27
CA ARG A 22 -16.85 19.00 -6.24
C ARG A 22 -18.08 19.22 -5.37
N ALA A 23 -18.29 20.45 -4.89
CA ALA A 23 -19.47 20.81 -4.10
C ALA A 23 -20.77 20.55 -4.89
N LYS A 24 -20.81 20.96 -6.17
CA LYS A 24 -21.95 20.70 -7.06
C LYS A 24 -22.21 19.20 -7.27
N ALA A 25 -21.17 18.39 -7.45
CA ALA A 25 -21.29 16.95 -7.66
C ALA A 25 -21.96 16.22 -6.48
N VAL A 26 -21.84 16.76 -5.26
CA VAL A 26 -22.48 16.21 -4.05
C VAL A 26 -23.71 17.03 -3.60
N GLY A 27 -24.18 17.96 -4.42
CA GLY A 27 -25.37 18.77 -4.13
C GLY A 27 -25.22 19.79 -2.99
N LEU A 28 -23.99 20.20 -2.66
CA LEU A 28 -23.71 21.14 -1.56
C LEU A 28 -23.26 22.50 -2.07
N THR A 29 -23.45 23.54 -1.24
CA THR A 29 -22.79 24.83 -1.46
C THR A 29 -21.29 24.70 -1.17
N VAL A 30 -20.47 25.58 -1.75
CA VAL A 30 -19.02 25.58 -1.50
C VAL A 30 -18.70 25.75 -0.01
N GLY A 31 -19.43 26.61 0.69
CA GLY A 31 -19.23 26.85 2.12
C GLY A 31 -19.58 25.64 2.98
N GLU A 32 -20.68 24.95 2.67
CA GLU A 32 -21.08 23.74 3.41
C GLU A 32 -20.17 22.55 3.09
N PHE A 33 -19.78 22.40 1.82
CA PHE A 33 -18.79 21.42 1.40
C PHE A 33 -17.46 21.63 2.16
N ALA A 34 -16.98 22.87 2.22
CA ALA A 34 -15.76 23.21 2.96
C ALA A 34 -15.91 22.98 4.47
N ARG A 35 -17.04 23.38 5.08
CA ARG A 35 -17.32 23.14 6.50
C ARG A 35 -17.24 21.65 6.84
N ARG A 36 -17.92 20.81 6.07
CA ARG A 36 -17.91 19.36 6.26
C ARG A 36 -16.52 18.77 6.06
N ALA A 37 -15.83 19.17 4.99
CA ALA A 37 -14.47 18.70 4.72
C ALA A 37 -13.50 19.04 5.87
N MET A 38 -13.57 20.26 6.40
CA MET A 38 -12.77 20.69 7.54
C MET A 38 -13.15 19.95 8.83
N ALA A 39 -14.43 19.71 9.07
CA ALA A 39 -14.89 18.95 10.24
C ALA A 39 -14.52 17.45 10.19
N SER A 40 -14.45 16.88 8.98
CA SER A 40 -14.03 15.49 8.77
C SER A 40 -12.51 15.30 8.69
N PHE A 41 -11.75 16.39 8.66
CA PHE A 41 -10.30 16.32 8.57
C PHE A 41 -9.74 15.99 9.95
N ASP A 42 -9.52 14.69 10.17
CA ASP A 42 -8.78 14.19 11.32
C ASP A 42 -7.32 13.95 10.91
N ALA A 43 -6.44 14.83 11.41
CA ALA A 43 -5.01 14.76 11.13
C ALA A 43 -4.38 13.46 11.67
N GLU A 44 -4.84 12.97 12.82
CA GLU A 44 -4.31 11.73 13.43
C GLU A 44 -4.83 10.48 12.71
N GLU A 45 -6.10 10.47 12.31
CA GLU A 45 -6.68 9.33 11.58
C GLU A 45 -6.08 9.20 10.16
N SER A 46 -5.75 10.32 9.51
CA SER A 46 -5.13 10.30 8.18
C SER A 46 -3.70 9.74 8.20
N ALA A 47 -2.88 10.17 9.16
CA ALA A 47 -1.52 9.66 9.34
C ALA A 47 -1.51 8.18 9.75
N SER A 48 -2.44 7.78 10.62
CA SER A 48 -2.62 6.37 11.04
C SER A 48 -2.97 5.47 9.86
N ARG A 49 -3.90 5.88 8.98
CA ARG A 49 -4.30 5.09 7.81
C ARG A 49 -3.18 4.89 6.78
N ASP A 50 -2.36 5.90 6.55
CA ASP A 50 -1.22 5.77 5.64
C ASP A 50 -0.13 4.85 6.23
N MET A 51 0.09 4.92 7.54
CA MET A 51 0.98 4.00 8.26
C MET A 51 0.46 2.55 8.23
N GLU A 52 -0.82 2.32 8.48
CA GLU A 52 -1.44 1.00 8.38
C GLU A 52 -1.27 0.39 6.99
N ARG A 53 -1.49 1.17 5.93
CA ARG A 53 -1.28 0.73 4.54
C ARG A 53 0.18 0.36 4.27
N LEU A 54 1.13 1.11 4.83
CA LEU A 54 2.55 0.77 4.71
C LEU A 54 2.85 -0.55 5.41
N LEU A 55 2.36 -0.73 6.64
CA LEU A 55 2.54 -1.96 7.41
C LEU A 55 1.96 -3.18 6.68
N GLU A 56 0.77 -3.08 6.09
CA GLU A 56 0.18 -4.16 5.31
C GLU A 56 1.01 -4.50 4.06
N ARG A 57 1.58 -3.50 3.38
CA ARG A 57 2.51 -3.74 2.26
C ARG A 57 3.77 -4.45 2.72
N VAL A 58 4.34 -4.05 3.86
CA VAL A 58 5.53 -4.67 4.44
C VAL A 58 5.24 -6.12 4.82
N LYS A 59 4.13 -6.41 5.52
CA LYS A 59 3.74 -7.78 5.85
C LYS A 59 3.60 -8.65 4.59
N ALA A 60 2.92 -8.12 3.57
CA ALA A 60 2.72 -8.84 2.32
C ALA A 60 4.02 -9.08 1.56
N SER A 61 4.96 -8.12 1.54
CA SER A 61 6.26 -8.32 0.89
C SER A 61 7.14 -9.30 1.65
N THR A 62 7.17 -9.23 2.99
CA THR A 62 7.89 -10.17 3.84
C THR A 62 7.37 -11.59 3.65
N ALA A 63 6.04 -11.80 3.67
CA ALA A 63 5.45 -13.12 3.45
C ALA A 63 5.82 -13.72 2.09
N ARG A 64 5.83 -12.90 1.03
CA ARG A 64 6.29 -13.34 -0.31
C ARG A 64 7.77 -13.67 -0.33
N ALA A 65 8.60 -12.85 0.32
CA ALA A 65 10.03 -13.09 0.40
C ALA A 65 10.35 -14.40 1.14
N SER A 66 9.71 -14.64 2.29
CA SER A 66 9.86 -15.91 3.02
C SER A 66 9.46 -17.11 2.16
N LYS A 67 8.31 -17.03 1.48
CA LYS A 67 7.87 -18.12 0.58
C LYS A 67 8.88 -18.38 -0.55
N ALA A 68 9.41 -17.33 -1.16
CA ALA A 68 10.41 -17.46 -2.23
C ALA A 68 11.72 -18.09 -1.72
N ILE A 69 12.14 -17.75 -0.49
CA ILE A 69 13.29 -18.38 0.16
C ILE A 69 13.04 -19.88 0.38
N ASP A 70 11.87 -20.25 0.90
CA ASP A 70 11.52 -21.65 1.14
C ASP A 70 11.48 -22.47 -0.17
N GLU A 71 10.96 -21.89 -1.24
CA GLU A 71 10.95 -22.50 -2.58
C GLU A 71 12.37 -22.68 -3.12
N ALA A 72 13.24 -21.67 -2.98
CA ALA A 72 14.62 -21.75 -3.40
C ALA A 72 15.40 -22.83 -2.62
N LEU A 73 15.22 -22.90 -1.30
CA LEU A 73 15.86 -23.93 -0.47
C LEU A 73 15.42 -25.34 -0.86
N ARG A 74 14.13 -25.52 -1.15
CA ARG A 74 13.59 -26.81 -1.63
C ARG A 74 14.19 -27.20 -2.96
N PHE A 75 14.25 -26.27 -3.90
CA PHE A 75 14.87 -26.50 -5.21
C PHE A 75 16.34 -26.91 -5.09
N VAL A 76 17.10 -26.26 -4.21
CA VAL A 76 18.51 -26.63 -3.95
C VAL A 76 18.60 -28.05 -3.39
N ALA A 77 17.77 -28.42 -2.42
CA ALA A 77 17.76 -29.76 -1.84
C ALA A 77 17.42 -30.85 -2.89
N GLU A 78 16.41 -30.61 -3.72
CA GLU A 78 16.05 -31.52 -4.83
C GLU A 78 17.18 -31.65 -5.86
N SER A 79 17.87 -30.55 -6.16
CA SER A 79 19.02 -30.55 -7.05
C SER A 79 20.19 -31.35 -6.47
N GLN A 80 20.50 -31.18 -5.18
CA GLN A 80 21.53 -31.96 -4.49
C GLN A 80 21.25 -33.47 -4.56
N GLN A 81 20.02 -33.90 -4.26
CA GLN A 81 19.62 -35.31 -4.36
C GLN A 81 19.74 -35.88 -5.78
N ARG A 82 19.55 -35.04 -6.81
CA ARG A 82 19.73 -35.46 -8.21
C ARG A 82 21.21 -35.61 -8.56
N ILE A 83 22.06 -34.68 -8.11
CA ILE A 83 23.51 -34.76 -8.31
C ILE A 83 24.07 -36.01 -7.65
N GLU A 84 23.72 -36.28 -6.39
CA GLU A 84 24.16 -37.48 -5.66
C GLU A 84 23.78 -38.78 -6.41
N ARG A 85 22.57 -38.85 -6.96
CA ARG A 85 22.13 -40.00 -7.76
C ARG A 85 22.94 -40.18 -9.04
N LEU A 86 23.26 -39.09 -9.74
CA LEU A 86 24.07 -39.12 -10.96
C LEU A 86 25.53 -39.51 -10.66
N GLU A 87 26.09 -38.99 -9.57
CA GLU A 87 27.45 -39.33 -9.13
C GLU A 87 27.57 -40.79 -8.72
N ALA A 88 26.59 -41.33 -7.97
CA ALA A 88 26.54 -42.74 -7.59
C ALA A 88 26.42 -43.67 -8.83
N ALA A 89 25.58 -43.29 -9.80
CA ALA A 89 25.45 -44.06 -11.05
C ALA A 89 26.73 -44.01 -11.90
N GLY A 90 27.40 -42.86 -11.95
CA GLY A 90 28.68 -42.70 -12.67
C GLY A 90 29.82 -43.50 -12.04
N THR A 91 29.91 -43.53 -10.71
CA THR A 91 30.91 -44.32 -9.99
C THR A 91 30.68 -45.83 -10.16
N ALA A 92 29.43 -46.32 -10.09
CA ALA A 92 29.12 -47.73 -10.35
C ALA A 92 29.50 -48.17 -11.77
N ARG A 93 29.35 -47.29 -12.77
CA ARG A 93 29.71 -47.54 -14.17
C ARG A 93 31.20 -47.60 -14.44
N ASN A 94 32.02 -46.93 -13.62
CA ASN A 94 33.48 -46.89 -13.78
C ASN A 94 34.18 -48.03 -13.00
N ALA A 95 33.46 -48.69 -12.08
CA ALA A 95 33.96 -49.81 -11.28
C ALA A 95 33.62 -51.19 -11.87
N ALA A 96 32.80 -51.23 -12.93
CA ALA A 96 32.45 -52.41 -13.72
C ALA A 96 33.27 -52.46 -15.01
#